data_AF-C9KN60-F1
#
_entry.id   AF-C9KN60-F1
#
_cell.length_a   1.000
_cell.length_b   1.000
_cell.length_c   1.000
_cell.angle_alpha   90.00
_cell.angle_beta   90.00
_cell.angle_gamma   90.00
#
_symmetry.space_group_name_H-M   'P 1'
#
loop_
_entity.id
_entity.type
_entity.pdbx_description
1 polymer ?
#
loop_
_entity_poly.entity_id
_entity_poly.type
_entity_poly.pdbx_seq_one_letter_code
_entity_poly.pdbx_strand_id
1 'polypeptide(L)'
;MQNITKWFNVLIQSWNTIFFGFLAFGGFYLLMQGSFLAGALLLLIGFAGAWFCLQQAQKWNDVKKEDIPDIKQNLWKRKKK
;
A
#
# COMPACT_ATOMS: atom_id res chain seq x y z
N MET A 1 12.04 -5.07 -16.15
CA MET A 1 10.61 -4.84 -15.85
C MET A 1 10.28 -4.98 -14.38
N GLN A 2 10.86 -5.92 -13.63
CA GLN A 2 10.55 -6.13 -12.19
C GLN A 2 10.88 -4.94 -11.28
N ASN A 3 11.99 -4.24 -11.50
CA ASN A 3 12.38 -3.09 -10.68
C ASN A 3 11.43 -1.87 -10.84
N ILE A 4 10.79 -1.74 -12.01
CA ILE A 4 9.83 -0.67 -12.30
C ILE A 4 8.49 -0.95 -11.62
N THR A 5 8.03 -2.20 -11.64
CA THR A 5 6.80 -2.63 -10.97
C THR A 5 6.91 -2.47 -9.45
N LYS A 6 8.06 -2.82 -8.87
CA LYS A 6 8.35 -2.61 -7.44
C LYS A 6 8.30 -1.13 -7.07
N TRP A 7 8.96 -0.28 -7.86
CA TRP A 7 8.94 1.18 -7.66
C TRP A 7 7.53 1.77 -7.76
N PHE A 8 6.76 1.33 -8.75
CA PHE A 8 5.39 1.79 -8.96
C PHE A 8 4.47 1.38 -7.81
N ASN A 9 4.58 0.14 -7.31
CA ASN A 9 3.83 -0.32 -6.14
C ASN A 9 4.18 0.47 -4.88
N VAL A 10 5.47 0.68 -4.59
CA VAL A 10 5.90 1.50 -3.45
C VAL A 10 5.39 2.94 -3.57
N LEU A 11 5.40 3.52 -4.77
CA LEU A 11 4.92 4.87 -5.02
C LEU A 11 3.40 4.99 -4.82
N ILE A 12 2.61 4.06 -5.36
CA ILE A 12 1.16 4.00 -5.14
C ILE A 12 0.84 3.80 -3.66
N GLN A 13 1.57 2.92 -2.99
CA GLN A 13 1.37 2.62 -1.57
C GLN A 13 1.69 3.84 -0.69
N SER A 14 2.75 4.57 -1.05
CA SER A 14 3.15 5.82 -0.36
C SER A 14 2.09 6.90 -0.58
N TRP A 15 1.58 7.01 -1.81
CA TRP A 15 0.50 7.94 -2.14
C TRP A 15 -0.81 7.61 -1.39
N ASN A 16 -1.18 6.33 -1.30
CA ASN A 16 -2.33 5.89 -0.51
C ASN A 16 -2.14 6.17 0.98
N THR A 17 -0.92 6.02 1.51
CA THR A 17 -0.62 6.37 2.91
C THR A 17 -0.88 7.87 3.15
N ILE A 18 -0.45 8.73 2.23
CA ILE A 18 -0.70 10.18 2.30
C ILE A 18 -2.20 10.47 2.25
N PHE A 19 -2.92 9.84 1.31
CA PHE A 19 -4.38 9.97 1.19
C PHE A 19 -5.09 9.59 2.50
N PHE A 20 -4.75 8.45 3.10
CA PHE A 20 -5.31 8.03 4.37
C PHE A 20 -4.92 8.93 5.55
N GLY A 21 -3.73 9.53 5.51
CA GLY A 21 -3.31 10.57 6.46
C GLY A 21 -4.18 11.83 6.37
N PHE A 22 -4.49 12.30 5.17
CA PHE A 22 -5.45 13.40 4.97
C PHE A 22 -6.87 13.03 5.42
N LEU A 23 -7.28 11.79 5.20
CA LEU A 23 -8.56 11.26 5.68
C LEU A 23 -8.66 11.28 7.21
N ALA A 24 -7.60 10.87 7.91
CA ALA A 24 -7.51 10.96 9.37
C ALA A 24 -7.56 12.41 9.85
N PHE A 25 -6.86 13.32 9.16
CA PHE A 25 -6.88 14.75 9.47
C PHE A 25 -8.28 15.37 9.26
N GLY A 26 -8.97 15.02 8.18
CA GLY A 26 -10.35 15.42 7.93
C GLY A 26 -11.32 14.86 8.98
N GLY A 27 -11.12 13.62 9.42
CA GLY A 27 -11.85 13.03 10.54
C GLY A 27 -11.65 13.79 11.85
N PHE A 28 -10.41 14.19 12.16
CA PHE A 28 -10.11 15.01 13.33
C PHE A 28 -10.75 16.40 13.25
N TYR A 29 -10.74 17.03 12.07
CA TYR A 29 -11.44 18.30 11.86
C TYR A 29 -12.95 18.19 12.09
N LEU A 30 -13.59 17.11 11.61
CA LEU A 30 -15.01 16.83 11.83
C LEU A 30 -15.35 16.57 13.30
N LEU A 31 -14.44 15.94 14.05
CA LEU A 31 -14.59 15.83 15.51
C LEU A 31 -14.64 17.22 16.16
N MET A 32 -13.75 18.14 15.76
CA MET A 32 -13.72 19.51 16.30
C MET A 32 -14.93 20.35 15.92
N GLN A 33 -15.58 20.08 14.79
CA GLN A 33 -16.85 20.72 14.40
C GLN A 33 -18.09 20.11 15.06
N GLY A 34 -17.94 19.12 15.94
CA GLY A 34 -19.05 18.50 16.68
C GLY A 34 -19.72 17.32 15.98
N SER A 35 -19.23 16.92 14.80
CA SER A 35 -19.66 15.70 14.11
C SER A 35 -18.87 14.49 14.63
N PHE A 36 -19.10 14.13 15.90
CA PHE A 36 -18.30 13.14 16.62
C PHE A 36 -18.30 11.74 15.98
N LEU A 37 -19.47 11.25 15.54
CA LEU A 37 -19.58 9.91 14.98
C LEU A 37 -18.85 9.81 13.62
N ALA A 38 -19.09 10.77 12.73
CA ALA A 38 -18.45 10.80 11.42
C ALA A 38 -16.94 11.03 11.53
N GLY A 39 -16.52 11.94 12.41
CA GLY A 39 -15.11 12.22 12.66
C GLY A 39 -14.37 11.02 13.23
N ALA A 40 -14.95 10.30 14.20
CA ALA A 40 -14.36 9.09 14.77
C ALA A 40 -14.24 7.96 13.74
N LEU A 41 -15.27 7.77 12.90
CA LEU A 41 -15.25 6.75 11.85
C LEU A 41 -14.15 7.04 10.81
N LEU A 42 -14.05 8.30 10.38
CA LEU A 42 -13.02 8.75 9.42
C LEU A 42 -11.61 8.65 10.00
N LEU A 43 -11.45 8.96 11.29
CA LEU A 43 -10.17 8.78 12.00
C LEU A 43 -9.75 7.31 12.06
N LEU A 44 -10.66 6.41 12.42
CA LEU A 44 -10.38 4.98 12.47
C LEU A 44 -9.99 4.43 11.09
N ILE A 45 -10.74 4.79 10.05
CA ILE A 45 -10.47 4.36 8.68
C ILE A 45 -9.15 4.98 8.17
N GLY A 46 -8.92 6.26 8.44
CA GLY A 46 -7.68 6.96 8.08
C GLY A 46 -6.45 6.35 8.74
N PHE A 47 -6.47 6.13 10.05
CA PHE A 47 -5.36 5.50 10.76
C PHE A 47 -5.14 4.04 10.34
N ALA A 48 -6.19 3.24 10.25
CA ALA A 48 -6.07 1.85 9.82
C ALA A 48 -5.54 1.73 8.38
N GLY A 49 -6.05 2.57 7.47
CA GLY A 49 -5.62 2.62 6.08
C GLY A 49 -4.16 3.08 5.91
N ALA A 50 -3.75 4.11 6.66
CA ALA A 50 -2.38 4.59 6.65
C ALA A 50 -1.40 3.54 7.21
N TRP A 51 -1.74 2.90 8.33
CA TRP A 51 -0.95 1.82 8.93
C TRP A 51 -0.78 0.63 7.98
N PHE A 52 -1.86 0.20 7.34
CA PHE A 52 -1.84 -0.91 6.40
C PHE A 52 -1.02 -0.59 5.15
N CYS A 53 -1.12 0.62 4.62
CA CYS A 53 -0.31 1.05 3.49
C CYS A 53 1.18 1.17 3.85
N LEU A 54 1.51 1.67 5.05
CA LEU A 54 2.88 1.71 5.55
C LEU A 54 3.50 0.32 5.70
N GLN A 55 2.78 -0.62 6.32
CA GLN A 55 3.26 -2.00 6.47
C GLN A 55 3.53 -2.66 5.12
N GLN A 56 2.64 -2.46 4.14
CA GLN A 56 2.85 -3.00 2.82
C GLN A 56 4.05 -2.31 2.13
N ALA A 57 4.17 -0.98 2.20
CA ALA A 57 5.31 -0.26 1.61
C ALA A 57 6.64 -0.77 2.19
N GLN A 58 6.70 -0.99 3.51
CA GLN A 58 7.88 -1.54 4.18
C GLN A 58 8.17 -2.99 3.76
N LYS A 59 7.14 -3.85 3.68
CA LYS A 59 7.30 -5.22 3.17
C LYS A 59 7.83 -5.23 1.74
N TRP A 60 7.29 -4.38 0.85
CA TRP A 60 7.79 -4.27 -0.52
C TRP A 60 9.23 -3.74 -0.54
N ASN A 61 9.62 -2.84 0.36
CA ASN A 61 10.99 -2.33 0.42
C ASN A 61 12.00 -3.43 0.84
N ASP A 62 11.66 -4.25 1.84
CA ASP A 62 12.53 -5.29 2.42
C ASP A 62 12.73 -6.53 1.51
N VAL A 63 11.82 -6.77 0.57
CA VAL A 63 11.94 -7.88 -0.40
C VAL A 63 13.13 -7.62 -1.36
N LYS A 64 14.33 -8.13 -1.02
CA LYS A 64 15.55 -8.07 -1.84
C LYS A 64 15.46 -8.91 -3.13
N LYS A 65 14.62 -9.94 -3.15
CA LYS A 65 14.27 -10.74 -4.34
C LYS A 65 12.79 -11.09 -4.25
N GLU A 66 11.99 -10.62 -5.21
CA GLU A 66 10.62 -11.07 -5.35
C GLU A 66 10.64 -12.55 -5.74
N ASP A 67 10.00 -13.42 -4.94
CA ASP A 67 9.70 -14.82 -5.28
C ASP A 67 8.65 -14.90 -6.40
N ILE A 68 8.91 -14.26 -7.53
CA ILE A 68 8.18 -14.55 -8.76
C ILE A 68 8.84 -15.80 -9.32
N PRO A 69 8.15 -16.96 -9.40
CA PRO A 69 8.71 -18.11 -10.07
C PRO A 69 9.07 -17.68 -11.49
N ASP A 70 10.34 -17.80 -11.83
CA ASP A 70 10.94 -17.34 -13.07
C ASP A 70 10.19 -18.00 -14.26
N ILE A 71 9.21 -17.28 -14.82
CA ILE A 71 8.37 -17.74 -15.95
C ILE A 71 9.26 -18.21 -17.11
N LYS A 72 10.50 -17.69 -17.19
CA LYS A 72 11.49 -18.04 -18.18
C LYS A 72 12.04 -19.47 -18.02
N GLN A 73 12.14 -20.00 -16.80
CA GLN A 73 12.70 -21.33 -16.54
C GLN A 73 11.76 -22.46 -17.03
N ASN A 74 10.44 -22.22 -17.00
CA ASN A 74 9.44 -23.19 -17.47
C ASN A 74 9.22 -23.17 -19.00
N LEU A 75 9.52 -22.06 -19.68
CA LEU A 75 9.46 -21.98 -21.15
C LEU A 75 10.59 -22.77 -21.82
N TRP A 76 11.78 -22.79 -21.23
CA TRP A 76 12.92 -23.57 -21.74
C TRP A 76 12.75 -25.09 -21.58
N LYS A 77 12.05 -25.53 -20.51
CA LYS A 77 11.71 -26.96 -20.35
C LYS A 77 10.63 -27.43 -21.33
N ARG A 78 9.71 -26.56 -21.76
CA ARG A 78 8.68 -26.90 -22.76
C ARG A 78 9.18 -26.91 -24.20
N LYS A 79 10.25 -26.17 -24.55
CA LYS A 79 10.85 -26.22 -25.91
C LYS A 79 11.76 -27.42 -26.17
N LYS A 80 12.09 -28.20 -25.13
CA LYS A 80 12.95 -29.40 -25.23
C LYS A 80 12.17 -30.72 -25.30
N LYS A 81 10.84 -30.67 -25.41
CA LYS A 81 9.99 -31.85 -25.58
C LYS A 81 9.37 -31.85 -26.97
#